data_AF-A0A938PIF2-F1
#
_entry.id   AF-A0A938PIF2-F1
#
_cell.length_a   1.000
_cell.length_b   1.000
_cell.length_c   1.000
_cell.angle_alpha   90.00
_cell.angle_beta   90.00
_cell.angle_gamma   90.00
#
_symmetry.space_group_name_H-M   'P 1'
#
loop_
_entity.id
_entity.type
_entity.pdbx_description
1 polymer ?
#
loop_
_entity_poly.entity_id
_entity_poly.type
_entity_poly.pdbx_seq_one_letter_code
_entity_poly.pdbx_strand_id
1 'polypeptide(L)'
;MSALQHREIFRNPDRTAVELPLGGVLGGLGQGAGFPLVEDPRKTNHTTIVGMFVLRPANLGWQKPLLDAGGKPDFQSASEWCFNVKGVDGGWLIAGGNPLDAYRLALQYGLADAVIVGSNTVAKEGVDHGSHPGYLWQPYGPLAWPQLASIDTTLGEHIASVRRTWQSLGVLSQRKYPAQIVVSQSGEHRPPANDLFQARIFNAVHPDGSPVETYVLTSEAGAARMRARMGKYRLRRSPEELLLVASPAGDPETLDIASVPALLRSKLDIRLANHDGGQTVLSKFSEAGAMPQVNLTLMRSASVKDVLRTDERLDEGVRCSMLAEFDARRQLFFSDNHALPRVLEPLSVLTDGGDGVVVSFDARGLRGL
;
A
#
# COMPACT_ATOMS: atom_id res chain seq x y z
N MET A 1 -5.85 20.79 -18.26
CA MET A 1 -5.08 20.67 -17.01
C MET A 1 -5.97 19.99 -15.99
N SER A 2 -5.60 18.80 -15.51
CA SER A 2 -6.32 18.15 -14.41
C SER A 2 -6.04 18.95 -13.13
N ALA A 3 -7.05 19.61 -12.58
CA ALA A 3 -6.96 20.14 -11.23
C ALA A 3 -7.29 18.99 -10.30
N LEU A 4 -6.28 18.15 -9.99
CA LEU A 4 -6.44 17.08 -9.01
C LEU A 4 -7.02 17.68 -7.72
N GLN A 5 -8.13 17.13 -7.25
CA GLN A 5 -8.81 17.59 -6.04
C GLN A 5 -9.20 16.36 -5.23
N HIS A 6 -9.07 16.43 -3.91
CA HIS A 6 -9.47 15.33 -3.04
C HIS A 6 -10.77 15.70 -2.35
N ARG A 7 -11.88 15.67 -3.09
CA ARG A 7 -13.19 16.05 -2.57
C ARG A 7 -13.84 14.88 -1.84
N GLU A 8 -14.11 15.07 -0.56
CA GLU A 8 -14.93 14.13 0.21
C GLU A 8 -16.41 14.26 -0.18
N ILE A 9 -17.01 13.14 -0.57
CA ILE A 9 -18.42 13.06 -0.96
C ILE A 9 -19.26 12.21 -0.01
N PHE A 10 -18.61 11.45 0.87
CA PHE A 10 -19.26 10.63 1.88
C PHE A 10 -18.35 10.48 3.09
N ARG A 11 -18.97 10.47 4.27
CA ARG A 11 -18.31 10.20 5.56
C ARG A 11 -19.26 9.45 6.48
N ASN A 12 -18.73 8.47 7.21
CA ASN A 12 -19.43 7.73 8.25
C ASN A 12 -18.77 7.99 9.62
N PRO A 13 -19.28 8.97 10.40
CA PRO A 13 -18.70 9.31 11.71
C PRO A 13 -18.83 8.18 12.73
N ASP A 14 -19.86 7.33 12.62
CA ASP A 14 -20.14 6.27 13.60
C ASP A 14 -19.08 5.15 13.60
N ARG A 15 -18.32 5.03 12.51
CA ARG A 15 -17.22 4.06 12.36
C ARG A 15 -15.84 4.69 12.51
N THR A 16 -15.76 6.00 12.67
CA THR A 16 -14.49 6.74 12.71
C THR A 16 -14.08 6.97 14.17
N ALA A 17 -12.96 6.39 14.60
CA ALA A 17 -12.43 6.58 15.95
C ALA A 17 -11.68 7.92 16.08
N VAL A 18 -10.99 8.34 15.03
CA VAL A 18 -10.34 9.64 14.94
C VAL A 18 -10.32 10.12 13.49
N GLU A 19 -10.63 11.40 13.29
CA GLU A 19 -10.46 12.10 12.03
C GLU A 19 -9.17 12.91 12.10
N LEU A 20 -8.18 12.59 11.27
CA LEU A 20 -6.90 13.30 11.27
C LEU A 20 -6.92 14.45 10.27
N PRO A 21 -6.42 15.64 10.65
CA PRO A 21 -6.41 16.79 9.76
C PRO A 21 -5.32 16.61 8.69
N LEU A 22 -5.68 16.77 7.42
CA LEU A 22 -4.69 16.93 6.34
C LEU A 22 -4.21 18.39 6.20
N GLY A 23 -4.81 19.32 6.96
CA GLY A 23 -4.41 20.71 7.07
C GLY A 23 -4.69 21.55 5.81
N GLY A 24 -4.68 22.88 5.97
CA GLY A 24 -4.85 23.82 4.84
C GLY A 24 -3.64 23.87 3.90
N VAL A 25 -2.49 23.31 4.30
CA VAL A 25 -1.24 23.33 3.54
C VAL A 25 -1.31 22.54 2.23
N LEU A 26 -2.23 21.58 2.11
CA LEU A 26 -2.49 20.89 0.84
C LEU A 26 -3.36 21.72 -0.12
N GLY A 27 -3.86 22.89 0.31
CA GLY A 27 -4.66 23.79 -0.50
C GLY A 27 -5.80 23.08 -1.25
N GLY A 28 -5.84 23.31 -2.57
CA GLY A 28 -6.81 22.68 -3.47
C GLY A 28 -6.67 21.16 -3.62
N LEU A 29 -5.52 20.57 -3.27
CA LEU A 29 -5.35 19.10 -3.25
C LEU A 29 -6.01 18.48 -2.02
N GLY A 30 -6.15 19.23 -0.92
CA GLY A 30 -6.75 18.76 0.33
C GLY A 30 -8.26 18.96 0.41
N GLN A 31 -8.79 20.06 -0.14
CA GLN A 31 -10.23 20.45 -0.10
C GLN A 31 -10.95 20.25 1.25
N GLY A 32 -10.21 20.34 2.37
CA GLY A 32 -10.78 20.08 3.71
C GLY A 32 -11.09 18.61 4.01
N ALA A 33 -10.72 17.67 3.14
CA ALA A 33 -10.78 16.24 3.45
C ALA A 33 -9.85 15.93 4.64
N GLY A 34 -10.34 15.08 5.54
CA GLY A 34 -9.49 14.51 6.58
C GLY A 34 -9.05 13.09 6.22
N PHE A 35 -8.43 12.45 7.20
CA PHE A 35 -7.99 11.07 7.10
C PHE A 35 -8.63 10.28 8.25
N PRO A 36 -9.74 9.57 8.00
CA PRO A 36 -10.40 8.79 9.04
C PRO A 36 -9.59 7.55 9.38
N LEU A 37 -9.54 7.23 10.66
CA LEU A 37 -9.06 5.96 11.17
C LEU A 37 -10.13 5.25 12.01
N VAL A 38 -10.29 3.94 11.80
CA VAL A 38 -11.12 3.06 12.63
C VAL A 38 -10.58 2.83 14.05
N GLU A 39 -9.29 3.12 14.24
CA GLU A 39 -8.59 3.04 15.52
C GLU A 39 -7.80 4.33 15.75
N ASP A 40 -7.68 4.76 17.00
CA ASP A 40 -6.87 5.91 17.38
C ASP A 40 -5.49 5.45 17.88
N PRO A 41 -4.39 5.67 17.13
CA PRO A 41 -3.04 5.21 17.50
C PRO A 41 -2.49 5.78 18.82
N ARG A 42 -3.17 6.79 19.39
CA ARG A 42 -2.85 7.39 20.69
C ARG A 42 -3.47 6.60 21.85
N LYS A 43 -4.54 5.85 21.59
CA LYS A 43 -5.32 5.11 22.59
C LYS A 43 -5.09 3.60 22.52
N THR A 44 -4.52 3.10 21.42
CA THR A 44 -4.16 1.69 21.27
C THR A 44 -2.71 1.44 21.72
N ASN A 45 -2.48 0.25 22.29
CA ASN A 45 -1.14 -0.23 22.64
C ASN A 45 -0.53 -1.11 21.53
N HIS A 46 -1.05 -1.00 20.32
CA HIS A 46 -0.61 -1.73 19.14
C HIS A 46 -0.54 -0.79 17.94
N THR A 47 0.17 -1.22 16.89
CA THR A 47 0.24 -0.49 15.62
C THR A 47 -1.09 -0.60 14.89
N THR A 48 -1.70 0.51 14.52
CA THR A 48 -2.84 0.49 13.59
C THR A 48 -2.29 0.27 12.18
N ILE A 49 -2.70 -0.82 11.52
CA ILE A 49 -2.25 -1.18 10.17
C ILE A 49 -3.37 -0.88 9.17
N VAL A 50 -3.04 -0.12 8.12
CA VAL A 50 -3.96 0.20 7.04
C VAL A 50 -3.51 -0.49 5.75
N GLY A 51 -4.33 -1.40 5.23
CA GLY A 51 -4.11 -2.03 3.93
C GLY A 51 -4.31 -1.06 2.79
N MET A 52 -3.55 -1.21 1.71
CA MET A 52 -3.58 -0.30 0.56
C MET A 52 -3.54 -1.06 -0.74
N PHE A 53 -4.47 -0.79 -1.64
CA PHE A 53 -4.46 -1.34 -3.00
C PHE A 53 -5.13 -0.42 -4.01
N VAL A 54 -4.70 -0.53 -5.27
CA VAL A 54 -5.43 -0.02 -6.43
C VAL A 54 -6.12 -1.19 -7.13
N LEU A 55 -7.41 -1.02 -7.46
CA LEU A 55 -8.24 -2.04 -8.09
C LEU A 55 -8.96 -1.45 -9.31
N ARG A 56 -9.10 -2.25 -10.36
CA ARG A 56 -9.89 -1.91 -11.55
C ARG A 56 -10.71 -3.12 -11.99
N PRO A 57 -11.97 -2.96 -12.42
CA PRO A 57 -12.73 -4.07 -12.99
C PRO A 57 -12.00 -4.71 -14.17
N ALA A 58 -11.95 -6.04 -14.21
CA ALA A 58 -11.15 -6.76 -15.20
C ALA A 58 -11.69 -6.62 -16.64
N ASN A 59 -13.00 -6.86 -16.83
CA ASN A 59 -13.62 -6.98 -18.16
C ASN A 59 -14.54 -5.83 -18.53
N LEU A 60 -15.34 -5.35 -17.58
CA LEU A 60 -16.35 -4.32 -17.80
C LEU A 60 -16.12 -3.19 -16.82
N GLY A 61 -15.88 -1.98 -17.33
CA GLY A 61 -15.70 -0.81 -16.50
C GLY A 61 -16.93 -0.51 -15.64
N TRP A 62 -16.70 -0.04 -14.42
CA TRP A 62 -17.79 0.29 -13.49
C TRP A 62 -18.27 1.73 -13.72
N GLN A 63 -19.56 1.86 -14.07
CA GLN A 63 -20.16 3.12 -14.53
C GLN A 63 -21.26 3.67 -13.60
N LYS A 64 -21.64 2.95 -12.54
CA LYS A 64 -22.74 3.39 -11.67
C LYS A 64 -22.35 4.62 -10.84
N PRO A 65 -23.28 5.52 -10.49
CA PRO A 65 -23.00 6.64 -9.57
C PRO A 65 -22.31 6.18 -8.28
N LEU A 66 -21.47 7.06 -7.71
CA LEU A 66 -20.73 6.76 -6.48
C LEU A 66 -21.63 6.68 -5.25
N LEU A 67 -22.70 7.47 -5.25
CA LEU A 67 -23.70 7.50 -4.19
C LEU A 67 -25.05 7.17 -4.80
N ASP A 68 -25.86 6.42 -4.06
CA ASP A 68 -27.26 6.18 -4.37
C ASP A 68 -28.11 7.44 -4.09
N ALA A 69 -29.42 7.35 -4.35
CA ALA A 69 -30.37 8.44 -4.11
C ALA A 69 -30.48 8.85 -2.63
N GLY A 70 -30.08 7.97 -1.70
CA GLY A 70 -30.01 8.23 -0.27
C GLY A 70 -28.65 8.74 0.21
N GLY A 71 -27.71 9.00 -0.69
CA GLY A 71 -26.36 9.47 -0.36
C GLY A 71 -25.43 8.37 0.16
N LYS A 72 -25.79 7.09 0.01
CA LYS A 72 -24.96 5.97 0.45
C LYS A 72 -24.12 5.41 -0.70
N PRO A 73 -22.86 5.05 -0.46
CA PRO A 73 -22.04 4.44 -1.50
C PRO A 73 -22.43 2.99 -1.80
N ASP A 74 -22.45 2.61 -3.09
CA ASP A 74 -22.65 1.24 -3.57
C ASP A 74 -21.50 0.76 -4.47
N PHE A 75 -20.51 0.12 -3.83
CA PHE A 75 -19.39 -0.54 -4.52
C PHE A 75 -19.64 -2.02 -4.83
N GLN A 76 -20.70 -2.62 -4.26
CA GLN A 76 -21.01 -4.05 -4.42
C GLN A 76 -21.57 -4.36 -5.81
N SER A 77 -22.04 -3.33 -6.51
CA SER A 77 -22.49 -3.43 -7.89
C SER A 77 -21.39 -3.69 -8.92
N ALA A 78 -20.11 -3.56 -8.54
CA ALA A 78 -18.96 -3.90 -9.35
C ALA A 78 -18.41 -5.27 -8.95
N SER A 79 -17.89 -6.00 -9.93
CA SER A 79 -17.29 -7.32 -9.75
C SER A 79 -15.98 -7.43 -10.52
N GLU A 80 -15.27 -8.53 -10.28
CA GLU A 80 -13.99 -8.83 -10.92
C GLU A 80 -12.95 -7.73 -10.69
N TRP A 81 -12.85 -7.28 -9.44
CA TRP A 81 -11.82 -6.33 -9.03
C TRP A 81 -10.43 -6.94 -9.25
N CYS A 82 -9.73 -6.44 -10.25
CA CYS A 82 -8.41 -6.88 -10.66
C CYS A 82 -7.36 -5.97 -10.02
N PHE A 83 -6.29 -6.58 -9.50
CA PHE A 83 -5.17 -5.86 -8.89
C PHE A 83 -3.85 -6.07 -9.63
N ASN A 84 -3.79 -7.01 -10.58
CA ASN A 84 -2.61 -7.27 -11.37
C ASN A 84 -2.92 -8.11 -12.62
N VAL A 85 -2.03 -8.08 -13.61
CA VAL A 85 -2.05 -8.97 -14.78
C VAL A 85 -0.70 -9.67 -14.90
N LYS A 86 -0.69 -11.01 -14.84
CA LYS A 86 0.55 -11.80 -14.89
C LYS A 86 1.34 -11.50 -16.17
N GLY A 87 2.60 -11.12 -15.99
CA GLY A 87 3.52 -10.71 -17.05
C GLY A 87 3.66 -9.20 -17.20
N VAL A 88 2.89 -8.40 -16.46
CA VAL A 88 3.13 -6.97 -16.25
C VAL A 88 3.41 -6.73 -14.78
N ASP A 89 4.41 -5.89 -14.53
CA ASP A 89 4.92 -5.63 -13.19
C ASP A 89 4.38 -4.31 -12.66
N GLY A 90 3.88 -4.32 -11.42
CA GLY A 90 3.39 -3.14 -10.72
C GLY A 90 1.92 -2.80 -10.98
N GLY A 91 1.35 -2.00 -10.08
CA GLY A 91 -0.04 -1.54 -10.16
C GLY A 91 -0.29 -0.48 -11.24
N TRP A 92 0.71 -0.09 -12.03
CA TRP A 92 0.57 1.01 -13.00
C TRP A 92 -0.47 0.75 -14.08
N LEU A 93 -0.62 -0.51 -14.53
CA LEU A 93 -1.62 -0.89 -15.54
C LEU A 93 -3.02 -0.81 -14.95
N ILE A 94 -3.15 -1.22 -13.68
CA ILE A 94 -4.41 -1.14 -12.94
C ILE A 94 -4.78 0.32 -12.70
N ALA A 95 -3.83 1.14 -12.26
CA ALA A 95 -4.04 2.56 -12.06
C ALA A 95 -4.25 3.33 -13.38
N GLY A 96 -3.70 2.86 -14.49
CA GLY A 96 -3.74 3.55 -15.78
C GLY A 96 -3.02 4.90 -15.76
N GLY A 97 -1.98 5.04 -14.92
CA GLY A 97 -1.27 6.33 -14.74
C GLY A 97 -2.11 7.42 -14.06
N ASN A 98 -3.18 7.06 -13.35
CA ASN A 98 -4.06 8.00 -12.69
C ASN A 98 -3.32 8.84 -11.61
N PRO A 99 -3.43 10.18 -11.64
CA PRO A 99 -2.72 11.06 -10.70
C PRO A 99 -3.27 11.00 -9.27
N LEU A 100 -4.56 10.69 -9.08
CA LEU A 100 -5.16 10.53 -7.75
C LEU A 100 -4.55 9.33 -7.01
N ASP A 101 -4.32 8.22 -7.70
CA ASP A 101 -3.65 7.05 -7.12
C ASP A 101 -2.22 7.38 -6.67
N ALA A 102 -1.44 8.02 -7.55
CA ALA A 102 -0.08 8.47 -7.25
C ALA A 102 -0.05 9.40 -6.03
N TYR A 103 -0.96 10.37 -5.99
CA TYR A 103 -1.12 11.31 -4.88
C TYR A 103 -1.48 10.60 -3.58
N ARG A 104 -2.44 9.67 -3.64
CA ARG A 104 -2.90 8.93 -2.47
C ARG A 104 -1.80 8.00 -1.93
N LEU A 105 -1.00 7.41 -2.82
CA LEU A 105 0.16 6.62 -2.44
C LEU A 105 1.24 7.47 -1.77
N ALA A 106 1.56 8.65 -2.33
CA ALA A 106 2.51 9.60 -1.73
C ALA A 106 2.08 10.04 -0.32
N LEU A 107 0.79 10.39 -0.15
CA LEU A 107 0.23 10.78 1.14
C LEU A 107 0.34 9.63 2.15
N GLN A 108 -0.06 8.43 1.77
CA GLN A 108 -0.02 7.28 2.67
C GLN A 108 1.41 6.94 3.08
N TYR A 109 2.36 6.93 2.15
CA TYR A 109 3.77 6.75 2.54
C TYR A 109 4.21 7.86 3.50
N GLY A 110 4.02 9.13 3.17
CA GLY A 110 4.55 10.22 4.01
C GLY A 110 3.88 10.37 5.38
N LEU A 111 2.64 9.90 5.55
CA LEU A 111 1.84 10.07 6.75
C LEU A 111 1.73 8.79 7.60
N ALA A 112 2.69 7.88 7.52
CA ALA A 112 2.78 6.69 8.38
C ALA A 112 4.17 6.55 9.02
N ASP A 113 4.29 5.80 10.11
CA ASP A 113 5.60 5.48 10.72
C ASP A 113 6.34 4.39 9.96
N ALA A 114 5.63 3.56 9.21
CA ALA A 114 6.20 2.50 8.42
C ALA A 114 5.35 2.14 7.20
N VAL A 115 6.01 1.56 6.19
CA VAL A 115 5.39 0.88 5.06
C VAL A 115 5.79 -0.60 5.09
N ILE A 116 4.80 -1.47 5.10
CA ILE A 116 4.93 -2.93 5.10
C ILE A 116 4.80 -3.43 3.67
N VAL A 117 5.75 -4.26 3.22
CA VAL A 117 5.81 -4.81 1.87
C VAL A 117 6.26 -6.28 1.88
N GLY A 118 5.76 -7.10 0.95
CA GLY A 118 6.16 -8.52 0.85
C GLY A 118 7.54 -8.69 0.21
N SER A 119 8.30 -9.71 0.65
CA SER A 119 9.66 -9.96 0.14
C SER A 119 9.74 -10.22 -1.36
N ASN A 120 8.71 -10.81 -1.97
CA ASN A 120 8.67 -11.03 -3.42
C ASN A 120 8.60 -9.71 -4.19
N THR A 121 7.78 -8.75 -3.72
CA THR A 121 7.71 -7.40 -4.28
C THR A 121 9.06 -6.70 -4.11
N VAL A 122 9.69 -6.81 -2.93
CA VAL A 122 11.02 -6.24 -2.68
C VAL A 122 12.10 -6.81 -3.58
N ALA A 123 12.17 -8.13 -3.73
CA ALA A 123 13.15 -8.79 -4.60
C ALA A 123 12.95 -8.45 -6.09
N LYS A 124 11.71 -8.21 -6.49
CA LYS A 124 11.36 -7.92 -7.88
C LYS A 124 11.51 -6.45 -8.23
N GLU A 125 10.97 -5.56 -7.42
CA GLU A 125 10.86 -4.12 -7.72
C GLU A 125 11.90 -3.29 -6.99
N GLY A 126 12.41 -3.77 -5.85
CA GLY A 126 13.37 -3.07 -5.02
C GLY A 126 14.83 -3.22 -5.46
N VAL A 127 15.13 -4.10 -6.41
CA VAL A 127 16.49 -4.32 -6.95
C VAL A 127 16.71 -3.43 -8.17
N ASP A 128 17.94 -2.91 -8.32
CA ASP A 128 18.31 -2.08 -9.48
C ASP A 128 18.26 -2.93 -10.78
N HIS A 129 17.60 -2.40 -11.82
CA HIS A 129 17.45 -3.03 -13.14
C HIS A 129 18.13 -2.18 -14.21
N GLY A 130 19.41 -2.44 -14.44
CA GLY A 130 20.22 -1.67 -15.39
C GLY A 130 20.31 -0.19 -14.97
N SER A 131 19.73 0.71 -15.76
CA SER A 131 19.68 2.15 -15.45
C SER A 131 18.53 2.54 -14.50
N HIS A 132 17.58 1.64 -14.23
CA HIS A 132 16.44 1.92 -13.37
C HIS A 132 16.78 1.53 -11.94
N PRO A 133 16.88 2.49 -11.01
CA PRO A 133 17.14 2.15 -9.62
C PRO A 133 15.93 1.43 -9.02
N GLY A 134 16.20 0.51 -8.11
CA GLY A 134 15.20 -0.22 -7.36
C GLY A 134 14.28 0.71 -6.58
N TYR A 135 13.02 0.31 -6.49
CA TYR A 135 11.96 1.07 -5.86
C TYR A 135 12.20 1.23 -4.35
N LEU A 136 11.84 2.41 -3.84
CA LEU A 136 11.84 2.74 -2.42
C LEU A 136 10.40 3.13 -2.07
N TRP A 137 9.75 2.45 -1.12
CA TRP A 137 8.37 2.74 -0.70
C TRP A 137 8.31 3.97 0.21
N GLN A 138 8.70 5.10 -0.35
CA GLN A 138 8.88 6.39 0.30
C GLN A 138 8.06 7.45 -0.45
N PRO A 139 7.61 8.53 0.21
CA PRO A 139 6.72 9.50 -0.43
C PRO A 139 7.31 10.11 -1.71
N TYR A 140 8.63 10.32 -1.75
CA TYR A 140 9.30 10.86 -2.93
C TYR A 140 9.31 9.94 -4.16
N GLY A 141 9.00 8.65 -4.02
CA GLY A 141 8.85 7.73 -5.14
C GLY A 141 7.66 8.13 -6.02
N PRO A 142 6.41 8.07 -5.51
CA PRO A 142 5.24 8.50 -6.26
C PRO A 142 5.26 9.99 -6.64
N LEU A 143 5.86 10.87 -5.81
CA LEU A 143 6.00 12.29 -6.13
C LEU A 143 6.87 12.57 -7.37
N ALA A 144 7.80 11.66 -7.70
CA ALA A 144 8.64 11.79 -8.89
C ALA A 144 7.94 11.31 -10.17
N TRP A 145 6.75 10.71 -10.08
CA TRP A 145 6.04 10.21 -11.25
C TRP A 145 5.48 11.37 -12.10
N PRO A 146 5.60 11.34 -13.44
CA PRO A 146 5.26 12.48 -14.30
C PRO A 146 3.84 13.03 -14.10
N GLN A 147 2.87 12.14 -13.89
CA GLN A 147 1.46 12.51 -13.68
C GLN A 147 1.22 13.29 -12.38
N LEU A 148 2.11 13.19 -11.39
CA LEU A 148 2.00 13.93 -10.12
C LEU A 148 2.99 15.08 -10.04
N ALA A 149 4.23 14.87 -10.49
CA ALA A 149 5.28 15.89 -10.50
C ALA A 149 4.90 17.14 -11.32
N SER A 150 4.08 16.96 -12.36
CA SER A 150 3.56 18.06 -13.19
C SER A 150 2.45 18.88 -12.52
N ILE A 151 1.86 18.40 -11.43
CA ILE A 151 0.73 19.06 -10.73
C ILE A 151 1.23 19.97 -9.62
N ASP A 152 2.08 19.47 -8.73
CA ASP A 152 2.60 20.22 -7.58
C ASP A 152 4.00 19.73 -7.20
N THR A 153 5.02 20.55 -7.48
CA THR A 153 6.42 20.26 -7.15
C THR A 153 6.74 20.46 -5.66
N THR A 154 5.86 21.11 -4.91
CA THR A 154 6.00 21.41 -3.47
C THR A 154 5.27 20.40 -2.57
N LEU A 155 4.53 19.45 -3.15
CA LEU A 155 3.72 18.50 -2.42
C LEU A 155 4.50 17.69 -1.36
N GLY A 156 5.77 17.37 -1.62
CA GLY A 156 6.62 16.70 -0.63
C GLY A 156 6.79 17.49 0.67
N GLU A 157 6.89 18.82 0.58
CA GLU A 157 7.01 19.71 1.74
C GLU A 157 5.68 19.82 2.50
N HIS A 158 4.57 19.86 1.77
CA HIS A 158 3.22 19.84 2.34
C HIS A 158 2.98 18.55 3.13
N ILE A 159 3.30 17.38 2.55
CA ILE A 159 3.20 16.08 3.23
C ILE A 159 4.06 16.06 4.49
N ALA A 160 5.30 16.55 4.42
CA ALA A 160 6.17 16.65 5.59
C ALA A 160 5.60 17.59 6.68
N SER A 161 4.90 18.65 6.30
CA SER A 161 4.22 19.56 7.24
C SER A 161 3.04 18.92 7.94
N VAL A 162 2.21 18.18 7.18
CA VAL A 162 1.10 17.40 7.75
C VAL A 162 1.63 16.31 8.68
N ARG A 163 2.72 15.62 8.29
CA ARG A 163 3.40 14.64 9.15
C ARG A 163 3.78 15.26 10.50
N ARG A 164 4.45 16.42 10.51
CA ARG A 164 4.81 17.13 11.76
C ARG A 164 3.60 17.44 12.62
N THR A 165 2.48 17.81 11.99
CA THR A 165 1.21 18.01 12.71
C THR A 165 0.76 16.72 13.38
N TRP A 166 0.72 15.59 12.67
CA TRP A 166 0.33 14.29 13.23
C TRP A 166 1.28 13.80 14.33
N GLN A 167 2.57 14.10 14.21
CA GLN A 167 3.57 13.84 15.25
C GLN A 167 3.30 14.65 16.52
N SER A 168 2.98 15.94 16.38
CA SER A 168 2.63 16.81 17.52
C SER A 168 1.35 16.36 18.23
N LEU A 169 0.41 15.75 17.48
CA LEU A 169 -0.81 15.15 18.03
C LEU A 169 -0.56 13.80 18.70
N GLY A 170 0.65 13.24 18.59
CA GLY A 170 1.02 11.93 19.13
C GLY A 170 0.54 10.73 18.30
N VAL A 171 0.00 10.96 17.10
CA VAL A 171 -0.54 9.89 16.23
C VAL A 171 0.57 9.14 15.50
N LEU A 172 1.68 9.82 15.23
CA LEU A 172 2.90 9.27 14.64
C LEU A 172 4.07 9.39 15.61
N SER A 173 5.08 8.55 15.42
CA SER A 173 6.35 8.65 16.13
C SER A 173 7.20 9.80 15.58
N GLN A 174 8.30 10.13 16.24
CA GLN A 174 9.20 11.22 15.83
C GLN A 174 10.04 10.91 14.57
N ARG A 175 9.81 9.77 13.91
CA ARG A 175 10.48 9.41 12.65
C ARG A 175 10.29 10.48 11.59
N LYS A 176 11.38 10.94 10.96
CA LYS A 176 11.29 11.87 9.83
C LYS A 176 10.75 11.18 8.57
N TYR A 177 11.24 9.98 8.29
CA TYR A 177 10.79 9.15 7.17
C TYR A 177 10.22 7.83 7.70
N PRO A 178 9.22 7.26 7.01
CA PRO A 178 8.69 5.94 7.36
C PRO A 178 9.75 4.85 7.25
N ALA A 179 9.75 3.92 8.20
CA ALA A 179 10.51 2.68 8.10
C ALA A 179 9.97 1.76 7.00
N GLN A 180 10.81 0.88 6.46
CA GLN A 180 10.45 -0.15 5.48
C GLN A 180 10.42 -1.50 6.18
N ILE A 181 9.27 -2.15 6.27
CA ILE A 181 9.11 -3.45 6.91
C ILE A 181 8.86 -4.51 5.83
N VAL A 182 9.85 -5.37 5.61
CA VAL A 182 9.74 -6.45 4.62
C VAL A 182 9.17 -7.70 5.29
N VAL A 183 8.06 -8.23 4.81
CA VAL A 183 7.47 -9.48 5.32
C VAL A 183 8.00 -10.66 4.52
N SER A 184 8.65 -11.61 5.21
CA SER A 184 9.14 -12.85 4.62
C SER A 184 9.06 -13.98 5.64
N GLN A 185 7.98 -14.76 5.61
CA GLN A 185 7.79 -15.87 6.55
C GLN A 185 8.89 -16.92 6.41
N SER A 186 9.03 -17.54 5.23
CA SER A 186 9.97 -18.65 5.06
C SER A 186 11.43 -18.23 5.16
N GLY A 187 11.70 -16.95 4.91
CA GLY A 187 13.04 -16.41 4.76
C GLY A 187 13.88 -17.11 3.70
N GLU A 188 13.27 -17.88 2.79
CA GLU A 188 13.98 -18.58 1.72
C GLU A 188 14.35 -17.62 0.59
N HIS A 189 15.53 -17.83 0.02
CA HIS A 189 15.87 -17.30 -1.30
C HIS A 189 15.64 -18.41 -2.33
N ARG A 190 14.84 -18.13 -3.37
CA ARG A 190 14.51 -19.10 -4.42
C ARG A 190 15.09 -18.65 -5.77
N PRO A 191 16.34 -19.02 -6.10
CA PRO A 191 16.92 -18.79 -7.42
C PRO A 191 16.02 -19.35 -8.54
N PRO A 192 15.98 -18.70 -9.72
CA PRO A 192 16.85 -17.60 -10.17
C PRO A 192 16.39 -16.20 -9.75
N ALA A 193 15.34 -16.07 -8.92
CA ALA A 193 14.90 -14.75 -8.46
C ALA A 193 16.00 -14.04 -7.64
N ASN A 194 15.96 -12.71 -7.61
CA ASN A 194 16.86 -11.94 -6.75
C ASN A 194 16.60 -12.25 -5.26
N ASP A 195 17.63 -12.12 -4.44
CA ASP A 195 17.44 -12.12 -2.98
C ASP A 195 16.95 -10.75 -2.52
N LEU A 196 16.08 -10.71 -1.52
CA LEU A 196 15.54 -9.46 -0.98
C LEU A 196 16.66 -8.54 -0.49
N PHE A 197 17.76 -9.08 0.03
CA PHE A 197 18.89 -8.30 0.54
C PHE A 197 19.69 -7.56 -0.56
N GLN A 198 19.43 -7.87 -1.84
CA GLN A 198 19.95 -7.09 -2.95
C GLN A 198 19.16 -5.79 -3.17
N ALA A 199 17.98 -5.67 -2.57
CA ALA A 199 17.13 -4.51 -2.76
C ALA A 199 17.76 -3.25 -2.17
N ARG A 200 17.51 -2.14 -2.86
CA ARG A 200 18.07 -0.83 -2.60
C ARG A 200 17.72 -0.31 -1.20
N ILE A 201 16.55 -0.67 -0.65
CA ILE A 201 16.10 -0.28 0.71
C ILE A 201 17.09 -0.64 1.82
N PHE A 202 17.96 -1.64 1.64
CA PHE A 202 18.93 -2.05 2.65
C PHE A 202 20.17 -1.14 2.72
N ASN A 203 20.46 -0.39 1.64
CA ASN A 203 21.70 0.35 1.46
C ASN A 203 21.52 1.82 1.05
N ALA A 204 20.29 2.21 0.70
CA ALA A 204 19.95 3.57 0.31
C ALA A 204 20.06 4.58 1.46
N VAL A 205 20.12 5.85 1.05
CA VAL A 205 19.94 7.01 1.92
C VAL A 205 18.75 7.83 1.44
N HIS A 206 18.12 8.51 2.38
CA HIS A 206 17.15 9.56 2.12
C HIS A 206 17.81 10.79 1.48
N PRO A 207 17.02 11.74 0.95
CA PRO A 207 17.55 12.97 0.37
C PRO A 207 18.42 13.81 1.33
N ASP A 208 18.23 13.68 2.64
CA ASP A 208 19.04 14.35 3.66
C ASP A 208 20.31 13.57 4.05
N GLY A 209 20.60 12.46 3.38
CA GLY A 209 21.75 11.59 3.64
C GLY A 209 21.57 10.57 4.76
N SER A 210 20.48 10.62 5.53
CA SER A 210 20.20 9.62 6.55
C SER A 210 19.91 8.24 5.94
N PRO A 211 20.32 7.12 6.57
CA PRO A 211 20.04 5.79 6.04
C PRO A 211 18.54 5.51 5.99
N VAL A 212 18.09 4.77 4.97
CA VAL A 212 16.72 4.21 4.98
C VAL A 212 16.61 3.22 6.13
N GLU A 213 15.66 3.46 7.04
CA GLU A 213 15.33 2.55 8.13
C GLU A 213 14.57 1.34 7.58
N THR A 214 15.17 0.15 7.66
CA THR A 214 14.61 -1.08 7.08
C THR A 214 14.69 -2.23 8.08
N TYR A 215 13.64 -3.04 8.16
CA TYR A 215 13.53 -4.25 8.97
C TYR A 215 12.90 -5.38 8.15
N VAL A 216 13.12 -6.63 8.59
CA VAL A 216 12.51 -7.82 8.00
C VAL A 216 11.72 -8.57 9.06
N LEU A 217 10.41 -8.65 8.87
CA LEU A 217 9.50 -9.43 9.69
C LEU A 217 9.46 -10.89 9.19
N THR A 218 9.82 -11.84 10.05
CA THR A 218 10.01 -13.23 9.66
C THR A 218 9.73 -14.21 10.82
N SER A 219 9.61 -15.50 10.51
CA SER A 219 9.52 -16.56 11.53
C SER A 219 10.90 -16.88 12.11
N GLU A 220 10.96 -17.66 13.19
CA GLU A 220 12.24 -18.10 13.79
C GLU A 220 13.12 -18.87 12.79
N ALA A 221 12.52 -19.83 12.07
CA ALA A 221 13.21 -20.60 11.03
C ALA A 221 13.58 -19.72 9.83
N GLY A 222 12.71 -18.78 9.44
CA GLY A 222 13.00 -17.80 8.40
C GLY A 222 14.20 -16.93 8.75
N ALA A 223 14.28 -16.45 10.00
CA ALA A 223 15.41 -15.69 10.51
C ALA A 223 16.71 -16.48 10.46
N ALA A 224 16.69 -17.76 10.86
CA ALA A 224 17.87 -18.62 10.79
C ALA A 224 18.39 -18.77 9.36
N ARG A 225 17.49 -19.02 8.39
CA ARG A 225 17.83 -19.12 6.97
C ARG A 225 18.37 -17.81 6.40
N MET A 226 17.85 -16.66 6.84
CA MET A 226 18.37 -15.35 6.46
C MET A 226 19.76 -15.11 7.01
N ARG A 227 19.97 -15.30 8.32
CA ARG A 227 21.28 -15.11 8.98
C ARG A 227 22.39 -15.87 8.27
N ALA A 228 22.13 -17.11 7.84
CA ALA A 228 23.09 -17.95 7.12
C ALA A 228 23.60 -17.34 5.80
N ARG A 229 22.87 -16.40 5.20
CA ARG A 229 23.27 -15.77 3.93
C ARG A 229 23.47 -14.26 3.98
N MET A 230 23.06 -13.59 5.07
CA MET A 230 23.18 -12.13 5.21
C MET A 230 24.62 -11.62 5.05
N GLY A 231 25.62 -12.39 5.50
CA GLY A 231 27.04 -12.03 5.35
C GLY A 231 27.54 -11.88 3.91
N LYS A 232 26.75 -12.31 2.91
CA LYS A 232 27.04 -12.11 1.48
C LYS A 232 26.72 -10.68 1.01
N TYR A 233 25.98 -9.91 1.82
CA TYR A 233 25.47 -8.59 1.45
C TYR A 233 26.10 -7.51 2.34
N ARG A 234 26.29 -6.32 1.78
CA ARG A 234 26.83 -5.17 2.51
C ARG A 234 25.75 -4.43 3.28
N LEU A 235 25.12 -5.09 4.24
CA LEU A 235 24.00 -4.54 5.01
C LEU A 235 24.50 -3.50 6.03
N ARG A 236 23.72 -2.43 6.25
CA ARG A 236 24.04 -1.36 7.21
C ARG A 236 23.73 -1.70 8.68
N ARG A 237 22.93 -2.74 8.92
CA ARG A 237 22.43 -3.14 10.24
C ARG A 237 22.84 -4.57 10.54
N SER A 238 23.06 -4.88 11.82
CA SER A 238 23.32 -6.26 12.23
C SER A 238 22.07 -7.13 12.03
N PRO A 239 22.21 -8.47 11.93
CA PRO A 239 21.06 -9.35 11.84
C PRO A 239 20.06 -9.21 13.01
N GLU A 240 20.55 -8.92 14.21
CA GLU A 240 19.74 -8.74 15.42
C GLU A 240 18.92 -7.44 15.37
N GLU A 241 19.45 -6.41 14.73
CA GLU A 241 18.76 -5.13 14.54
C GLU A 241 17.78 -5.18 13.35
N LEU A 242 18.10 -5.95 12.32
CA LEU A 242 17.34 -6.01 11.08
C LEU A 242 16.14 -6.96 11.16
N LEU A 243 16.30 -8.11 11.81
CA LEU A 243 15.30 -9.18 11.79
C LEU A 243 14.34 -9.06 12.97
N LEU A 244 13.07 -8.78 12.68
CA LEU A 244 11.95 -8.84 13.61
C LEU A 244 11.36 -10.24 13.56
N VAL A 245 11.63 -11.03 14.60
CA VAL A 245 11.22 -12.44 14.65
C VAL A 245 9.92 -12.56 15.44
N ALA A 246 8.91 -13.19 14.85
CA ALA A 246 7.65 -13.52 15.51
C ALA A 246 7.17 -14.90 15.07
N SER A 247 7.16 -15.86 15.99
CA SER A 247 6.61 -17.20 15.77
C SER A 247 5.76 -17.62 16.95
N PRO A 248 4.68 -18.40 16.72
CA PRO A 248 3.97 -19.04 17.81
C PRO A 248 4.88 -20.00 18.59
N ALA A 249 4.58 -20.20 19.87
CA ALA A 249 5.33 -21.14 20.70
C ALA A 249 5.24 -22.56 20.11
N GLY A 250 6.40 -23.16 19.81
CA GLY A 250 6.50 -24.51 19.24
C GLY A 250 6.29 -24.59 17.72
N ASP A 251 6.08 -23.47 17.03
CA ASP A 251 5.96 -23.43 15.56
C ASP A 251 6.94 -22.40 14.94
N PRO A 252 8.23 -22.76 14.79
CA PRO A 252 9.25 -21.83 14.32
C PRO A 252 9.13 -21.49 12.82
N GLU A 253 8.32 -22.23 12.05
CA GLU A 253 8.17 -22.02 10.60
C GLU A 253 7.10 -20.96 10.27
N THR A 254 6.13 -20.79 11.16
CA THR A 254 5.03 -19.85 11.00
C THR A 254 5.40 -18.46 11.51
N LEU A 255 5.00 -17.43 10.77
CA LEU A 255 5.01 -16.05 11.22
C LEU A 255 3.73 -15.78 12.00
N ASP A 256 3.84 -15.39 13.27
CA ASP A 256 2.68 -15.01 14.08
C ASP A 256 2.18 -13.61 13.70
N ILE A 257 1.36 -13.53 12.66
CA ILE A 257 0.85 -12.27 12.12
C ILE A 257 -0.05 -11.53 13.13
N ALA A 258 -0.77 -12.25 13.99
CA ALA A 258 -1.66 -11.64 14.98
C ALA A 258 -0.91 -10.81 16.02
N SER A 259 0.33 -11.18 16.36
CA SER A 259 1.16 -10.42 17.31
C SER A 259 1.96 -9.28 16.66
N VAL A 260 2.03 -9.21 15.33
CA VAL A 260 2.79 -8.18 14.60
C VAL A 260 2.44 -6.74 15.03
N PRO A 261 1.16 -6.33 15.15
CA PRO A 261 0.83 -4.98 15.60
C PRO A 261 1.46 -4.61 16.95
N ALA A 262 1.46 -5.53 17.91
CA ALA A 262 2.05 -5.34 19.23
C ALA A 262 3.59 -5.34 19.19
N LEU A 263 4.18 -6.21 18.37
CA LEU A 263 5.62 -6.26 18.14
C LEU A 263 6.14 -4.93 17.56
N LEU A 264 5.53 -4.44 16.48
CA LEU A 264 5.93 -3.19 15.83
C LEU A 264 5.78 -1.99 16.78
N ARG A 265 4.72 -1.97 17.60
CA ARG A 265 4.52 -0.90 18.58
C ARG A 265 5.58 -0.93 19.67
N SER A 266 5.80 -2.09 20.28
CA SER A 266 6.70 -2.22 21.44
C SER A 266 8.18 -2.12 21.07
N LYS A 267 8.60 -2.68 19.93
CA LYS A 267 10.01 -2.72 19.52
C LYS A 267 10.44 -1.45 18.81
N LEU A 268 9.55 -0.84 18.04
CA LEU A 268 9.90 0.25 17.13
C LEU A 268 9.14 1.55 17.38
N ASP A 269 8.18 1.61 18.32
CA ASP A 269 7.24 2.74 18.45
C ASP A 269 6.59 3.11 17.10
N ILE A 270 6.24 2.09 16.29
CA ILE A 270 5.42 2.30 15.11
C ILE A 270 3.97 2.42 15.59
N ARG A 271 3.30 3.53 15.26
CA ARG A 271 1.93 3.81 15.71
C ARG A 271 0.92 3.58 14.60
N LEU A 272 1.28 4.03 13.40
CA LEU A 272 0.51 3.82 12.18
C LEU A 272 1.43 3.22 11.11
N ALA A 273 1.01 2.11 10.51
CA ALA A 273 1.72 1.49 9.40
C ALA A 273 0.78 1.31 8.21
N ASN A 274 1.32 1.54 7.02
CA ASN A 274 0.63 1.28 5.77
C ASN A 274 1.13 -0.04 5.19
N HIS A 275 0.23 -0.87 4.68
CA HIS A 275 0.56 -2.17 4.11
C HIS A 275 0.36 -2.15 2.59
N ASP A 276 1.47 -2.01 1.86
CA ASP A 276 1.57 -2.04 0.39
C ASP A 276 2.15 -3.39 -0.11
N GLY A 277 2.13 -4.42 0.73
CA GLY A 277 2.51 -5.76 0.31
C GLY A 277 1.50 -6.37 -0.67
N GLY A 278 1.96 -7.32 -1.48
CA GLY A 278 1.10 -8.04 -2.43
C GLY A 278 -0.11 -8.72 -1.77
N GLN A 279 -1.15 -8.99 -2.57
CA GLN A 279 -2.47 -9.50 -2.14
C GLN A 279 -2.37 -10.67 -1.16
N THR A 280 -1.46 -11.62 -1.38
CA THR A 280 -1.31 -12.80 -0.52
C THR A 280 -0.91 -12.43 0.91
N VAL A 281 0.04 -11.51 1.09
CA VAL A 281 0.48 -11.09 2.43
C VAL A 281 -0.62 -10.27 3.09
N LEU A 282 -1.27 -9.37 2.34
CA LEU A 282 -2.37 -8.57 2.86
C LEU A 282 -3.56 -9.44 3.28
N SER A 283 -3.88 -10.50 2.53
CA SER A 283 -4.90 -11.50 2.92
C SER A 283 -4.55 -12.16 4.25
N LYS A 284 -3.28 -12.52 4.47
CA LYS A 284 -2.85 -13.12 5.73
C LYS A 284 -2.96 -12.17 6.92
N PHE A 285 -2.69 -10.88 6.74
CA PHE A 285 -2.94 -9.85 7.75
C PHE A 285 -4.44 -9.65 8.03
N SER A 286 -5.27 -9.71 6.98
CA SER A 286 -6.73 -9.70 7.10
C SER A 286 -7.26 -10.92 7.88
N GLU A 287 -6.84 -12.13 7.50
CA GLU A 287 -7.21 -13.40 8.16
C GLU A 287 -6.87 -13.38 9.65
N ALA A 288 -5.70 -12.84 10.00
CA ALA A 288 -5.24 -12.71 11.38
C ALA A 288 -5.92 -11.59 12.18
N GLY A 289 -6.75 -10.74 11.54
CA GLY A 289 -7.35 -9.57 12.18
C GLY A 289 -6.35 -8.46 12.53
N ALA A 290 -5.16 -8.47 11.94
CA ALA A 290 -4.10 -7.50 12.20
C ALA A 290 -4.24 -6.19 11.41
N MET A 291 -5.20 -6.13 10.48
CA MET A 291 -5.42 -5.00 9.58
C MET A 291 -6.88 -4.51 9.71
N PRO A 292 -7.17 -3.60 10.65
CA PRO A 292 -8.52 -3.15 10.94
C PRO A 292 -9.12 -2.23 9.87
N GLN A 293 -8.30 -1.69 8.96
CA GLN A 293 -8.75 -0.78 7.90
C GLN A 293 -8.06 -1.08 6.58
N VAL A 294 -8.79 -0.86 5.48
CA VAL A 294 -8.25 -0.91 4.13
C VAL A 294 -8.64 0.36 3.38
N ASN A 295 -7.68 0.97 2.70
CA ASN A 295 -7.88 2.06 1.77
C ASN A 295 -7.70 1.52 0.34
N LEU A 296 -8.76 1.60 -0.46
CA LEU A 296 -8.74 1.16 -1.85
C LEU A 296 -8.85 2.36 -2.79
N THR A 297 -7.96 2.43 -3.77
CA THR A 297 -8.20 3.24 -4.96
C THR A 297 -8.98 2.39 -5.97
N LEU A 298 -10.25 2.70 -6.15
CA LEU A 298 -11.14 2.04 -7.10
C LEU A 298 -11.16 2.82 -8.41
N MET A 299 -10.64 2.20 -9.47
CA MET A 299 -10.69 2.75 -10.82
C MET A 299 -12.01 2.41 -11.49
N ARG A 300 -12.55 3.38 -12.22
CA ARG A 300 -13.89 3.35 -12.81
C ARG A 300 -13.83 3.58 -14.31
N SER A 301 -14.99 3.52 -14.94
CA SER A 301 -15.24 3.79 -16.35
C SER A 301 -14.62 2.80 -17.35
N ALA A 302 -13.30 2.63 -17.34
CA ALA A 302 -12.57 1.70 -18.19
C ALA A 302 -12.15 0.42 -17.42
N SER A 303 -12.26 -0.73 -18.07
CA SER A 303 -11.74 -2.00 -17.54
C SER A 303 -10.23 -2.13 -17.72
N VAL A 304 -9.60 -3.11 -17.08
CA VAL A 304 -8.18 -3.43 -17.34
C VAL A 304 -7.99 -3.84 -18.81
N LYS A 305 -8.92 -4.57 -19.43
CA LYS A 305 -8.87 -4.87 -20.88
C LYS A 305 -8.85 -3.60 -21.73
N ASP A 306 -9.62 -2.58 -21.37
CA ASP A 306 -9.70 -1.32 -22.13
C ASP A 306 -8.40 -0.51 -22.01
N VAL A 307 -7.83 -0.44 -20.80
CA VAL A 307 -6.52 0.19 -20.60
C VAL A 307 -5.46 -0.56 -21.40
N LEU A 308 -5.42 -1.89 -21.30
CA LEU A 308 -4.43 -2.72 -22.01
C LEU A 308 -4.50 -2.53 -23.53
N ARG A 309 -5.68 -2.35 -24.13
CA ARG A 309 -5.85 -2.09 -25.57
C ARG A 309 -5.23 -0.78 -26.03
N THR A 310 -5.17 0.21 -25.15
CA THR A 310 -4.76 1.59 -25.49
C THR A 310 -3.39 1.95 -24.92
N ASP A 311 -2.76 1.05 -24.18
CA ASP A 311 -1.50 1.33 -23.51
C ASP A 311 -0.29 1.27 -24.45
N GLU A 312 0.32 2.42 -24.69
CA GLU A 312 1.47 2.59 -25.58
C GLU A 312 2.80 2.16 -24.94
N ARG A 313 2.84 1.85 -23.64
CA ARG A 313 4.07 1.37 -22.97
C ARG A 313 4.41 -0.08 -23.32
N LEU A 314 3.44 -0.82 -23.85
CA LEU A 314 3.62 -2.20 -24.27
C LEU A 314 3.76 -2.26 -25.79
N ASP A 315 4.72 -3.08 -26.24
CA ASP A 315 4.82 -3.46 -27.65
C ASP A 315 3.52 -4.12 -28.13
N GLU A 316 3.15 -3.91 -29.40
CA GLU A 316 1.91 -4.42 -29.98
C GLU A 316 1.81 -5.95 -29.89
N GLY A 317 2.91 -6.67 -30.14
CA GLY A 317 2.91 -8.14 -30.06
C GLY A 317 2.65 -8.63 -28.64
N VAL A 318 3.29 -7.97 -27.65
CA VAL A 318 3.07 -8.24 -26.23
C VAL A 318 1.63 -7.93 -25.84
N ARG A 319 1.12 -6.76 -26.22
CA ARG A 319 -0.25 -6.31 -25.95
C ARG A 319 -1.28 -7.28 -26.53
N CYS A 320 -1.13 -7.68 -27.80
CA CYS A 320 -2.01 -8.65 -28.46
C CYS A 320 -1.99 -10.02 -27.77
N SER A 321 -0.81 -10.55 -27.41
CA SER A 321 -0.68 -11.81 -26.67
C SER A 321 -1.35 -11.72 -25.30
N MET A 322 -1.12 -10.63 -24.57
CA MET A 322 -1.74 -10.42 -23.26
C MET A 322 -3.26 -10.31 -23.35
N LEU A 323 -3.81 -9.64 -24.36
CA LEU A 323 -5.25 -9.53 -24.57
C LEU A 323 -5.87 -10.89 -24.91
N ALA A 324 -5.22 -11.70 -25.74
CA ALA A 324 -5.68 -13.04 -26.09
C ALA A 324 -5.73 -13.99 -24.88
N GLU A 325 -4.77 -13.84 -23.95
CA GLU A 325 -4.65 -14.68 -22.75
C GLU A 325 -5.16 -14.00 -21.47
N PHE A 326 -5.88 -12.88 -21.60
CA PHE A 326 -6.15 -11.99 -20.47
C PHE A 326 -6.85 -12.71 -19.31
N ASP A 327 -7.84 -13.55 -19.60
CA ASP A 327 -8.62 -14.21 -18.56
C ASP A 327 -7.78 -15.22 -17.75
N ALA A 328 -6.74 -15.79 -18.35
CA ALA A 328 -5.77 -16.65 -17.66
C ALA A 328 -4.69 -15.87 -16.90
N ARG A 329 -4.49 -14.59 -17.26
CA ARG A 329 -3.45 -13.72 -16.70
C ARG A 329 -3.96 -12.79 -15.61
N ARG A 330 -5.24 -12.42 -15.63
CA ARG A 330 -5.83 -11.50 -14.66
C ARG A 330 -5.74 -12.07 -13.25
N GLN A 331 -5.37 -11.22 -12.30
CA GLN A 331 -5.32 -11.58 -10.88
C GLN A 331 -6.39 -10.77 -10.15
N LEU A 332 -7.41 -11.48 -9.68
CA LEU A 332 -8.56 -10.90 -9.00
C LEU A 332 -8.26 -10.82 -7.50
N PHE A 333 -8.71 -9.73 -6.89
CA PHE A 333 -8.32 -9.35 -5.54
C PHE A 333 -9.12 -10.08 -4.47
N PHE A 334 -10.43 -10.19 -4.71
CA PHE A 334 -11.35 -10.82 -3.78
C PHE A 334 -11.67 -12.27 -4.20
N SER A 335 -11.86 -13.15 -3.22
CA SER A 335 -12.15 -14.57 -3.42
C SER A 335 -13.62 -14.84 -3.79
N ASP A 336 -14.58 -14.27 -3.05
CA ASP A 336 -16.02 -14.54 -3.21
C ASP A 336 -16.66 -13.75 -4.35
N ASN A 337 -16.98 -14.42 -5.47
CA ASN A 337 -17.54 -13.81 -6.69
C ASN A 337 -16.73 -12.61 -7.23
N HIS A 338 -15.51 -12.42 -6.74
CA HIS A 338 -14.61 -11.31 -7.04
C HIS A 338 -15.24 -9.92 -6.84
N ALA A 339 -16.27 -9.84 -6.00
CA ALA A 339 -16.95 -8.61 -5.62
C ALA A 339 -16.39 -8.08 -4.31
N LEU A 340 -16.65 -6.79 -4.03
CA LEU A 340 -16.25 -6.20 -2.77
C LEU A 340 -17.05 -6.83 -1.60
N PRO A 341 -16.41 -7.41 -0.58
CA PRO A 341 -17.10 -8.10 0.52
C PRO A 341 -18.06 -7.18 1.27
N ARG A 342 -19.25 -7.69 1.60
CA ARG A 342 -20.28 -6.89 2.31
C ARG A 342 -19.87 -6.43 3.70
N VAL A 343 -18.92 -7.13 4.31
CA VAL A 343 -18.36 -6.82 5.62
C VAL A 343 -17.47 -5.57 5.59
N LEU A 344 -17.04 -5.12 4.41
CA LEU A 344 -16.32 -3.86 4.27
C LEU A 344 -17.32 -2.70 4.27
N GLU A 345 -17.30 -1.93 5.35
CA GLU A 345 -18.16 -0.77 5.51
C GLU A 345 -17.41 0.52 5.17
N PRO A 346 -17.90 1.35 4.24
CA PRO A 346 -17.24 2.61 3.90
C PRO A 346 -17.19 3.59 5.10
N LEU A 347 -16.00 4.12 5.38
CA LEU A 347 -15.77 5.25 6.29
C LEU A 347 -15.84 6.57 5.54
N SER A 348 -15.16 6.66 4.40
CA SER A 348 -15.12 7.86 3.59
C SER A 348 -14.93 7.53 2.12
N VAL A 349 -15.42 8.44 1.27
CA VAL A 349 -15.26 8.35 -0.18
C VAL A 349 -14.74 9.68 -0.69
N LEU A 350 -13.60 9.62 -1.38
CA LEU A 350 -12.89 10.77 -1.94
C LEU A 350 -12.77 10.61 -3.45
N THR A 351 -12.96 11.70 -4.20
CA THR A 351 -12.86 11.71 -5.67
C THR A 351 -12.32 13.05 -6.17
N ASP A 352 -11.65 13.01 -7.33
CA ASP A 352 -11.25 14.19 -8.10
C ASP A 352 -12.23 14.53 -9.25
N GLY A 353 -13.36 13.81 -9.31
CA GLY A 353 -14.33 13.91 -10.41
C GLY A 353 -13.94 13.11 -11.65
N GLY A 354 -12.77 12.47 -11.66
CA GLY A 354 -12.32 11.56 -12.70
C GLY A 354 -12.68 10.10 -12.41
N ASP A 355 -11.94 9.19 -13.04
CA ASP A 355 -12.16 7.74 -12.96
C ASP A 355 -11.69 7.12 -11.64
N GLY A 356 -10.83 7.81 -10.89
CA GLY A 356 -10.28 7.32 -9.63
C GLY A 356 -11.16 7.71 -8.44
N VAL A 357 -11.41 6.75 -7.56
CA VAL A 357 -12.09 7.00 -6.28
C VAL A 357 -11.35 6.31 -5.16
N VAL A 358 -11.02 7.06 -4.11
CA VAL A 358 -10.38 6.51 -2.92
C VAL A 358 -11.46 6.25 -1.88
N VAL A 359 -11.48 5.03 -1.35
CA VAL A 359 -12.44 4.61 -0.34
C VAL A 359 -11.68 4.03 0.85
N SER A 360 -11.96 4.57 2.04
CA SER A 360 -11.52 3.98 3.30
C SER A 360 -12.61 3.06 3.83
N PHE A 361 -12.27 1.82 4.19
CA PHE A 361 -13.20 0.80 4.68
C PHE A 361 -12.82 0.30 6.07
N ASP A 362 -13.84 0.01 6.88
CA ASP A 362 -13.68 -0.71 8.13
C ASP A 362 -13.55 -2.18 7.77
N ALA A 363 -12.39 -2.74 8.07
CA ALA A 363 -12.01 -4.10 7.72
C ALA A 363 -11.94 -5.01 8.95
N ARG A 364 -12.40 -4.56 10.14
CA ARG A 364 -12.37 -5.39 11.35
C ARG A 364 -13.20 -6.68 11.23
N GLY A 365 -14.22 -6.68 10.36
CA GLY A 365 -15.01 -7.86 10.01
C GLY A 365 -14.45 -8.73 8.87
N LEU A 366 -13.40 -8.27 8.19
CA LEU A 366 -12.79 -8.96 7.06
C LEU A 366 -11.85 -10.08 7.53
N ARG A 367 -11.90 -11.25 6.88
CA ARG A 367 -11.06 -12.42 7.22
C ARG A 367 -10.53 -13.05 5.93
N GLY A 368 -9.46 -12.48 5.41
CA GLY A 368 -8.93 -12.79 4.08
C GLY A 368 -9.50 -11.86 3.01
N LEU A 369 -9.01 -12.03 1.78
CA LEU A 369 -9.43 -11.23 0.62
C LEU A 369 -10.14 -12.11 -0.40
#